data_AF-A0A2R6E5M6-F1
#
_entry.id   AF-A0A2R6E5M6-F1
#
_cell.length_a   1.000
_cell.length_b   1.000
_cell.length_c   1.000
_cell.angle_alpha   90.00
_cell.angle_beta   90.00
_cell.angle_gamma   90.00
#
_symmetry.space_group_name_H-M   'P 1'
#
loop_
_entity.id
_entity.type
_entity.pdbx_description
1 polymer ?
#
loop_
_entity_poly.entity_id
_entity_poly.type
_entity_poly.pdbx_seq_one_letter_code
_entity_poly.pdbx_strand_id
1 'polypeptide(L)'
;MDDWLVDDERLPRERRSLLPGEGFFYPDSLRESQKEQEAAEALTDAEVAVVADTDADGLACVALVREAHGEAALVPSGPHELRQSIEWAVEYLSDGAHVFVCDLCPDDPDDVAGIDVLADRATVTWFDPHQWDEDIAATVREAGVDLTVGDSESVCTADVALAELDHDFPGRFADLARVTRDHDLWIKEDDRSDDLADYANWAEPEEYVATIRDHGVDFPPEVVEYLREKRVEKDALIEKAVERGELREVNGWTVGVTYGRCSQNEV
;
A
#
# COMPACT_ATOMS: atom_id res chain seq x y z
N MET A 1 -17.09 -6.18 -23.48
CA MET A 1 -18.06 -6.47 -22.40
C MET A 1 -19.03 -5.30 -22.39
N ASP A 2 -20.33 -5.49 -22.13
CA ASP A 2 -21.23 -4.35 -22.09
C ASP A 2 -21.08 -3.62 -20.75
N ASP A 3 -20.68 -2.35 -20.75
CA ASP A 3 -20.31 -1.58 -19.54
C ASP A 3 -21.40 -1.58 -18.45
N TRP A 4 -22.68 -1.60 -18.86
CA TRP A 4 -23.81 -1.64 -17.92
C TRP A 4 -23.85 -2.90 -17.02
N LEU A 5 -23.11 -3.96 -17.36
CA LEU A 5 -23.01 -5.18 -16.56
C LEU A 5 -22.07 -5.05 -15.35
N VAL A 6 -21.16 -4.07 -15.36
CA VAL A 6 -20.13 -3.84 -14.34
C VAL A 6 -20.17 -2.42 -13.74
N ASP A 7 -21.03 -1.55 -14.29
CA ASP A 7 -21.29 -0.18 -13.82
C ASP A 7 -21.96 -0.17 -12.43
N ASP A 8 -21.13 0.04 -11.40
CA ASP A 8 -21.55 0.04 -10.00
C ASP A 8 -22.63 1.10 -9.69
N GLU A 9 -22.64 2.23 -10.39
CA GLU A 9 -23.65 3.27 -10.17
C GLU A 9 -25.05 2.81 -10.59
N ARG A 10 -25.13 1.91 -11.58
CA ARG A 10 -26.40 1.42 -12.13
C ARG A 10 -26.83 0.06 -11.58
N LEU A 11 -25.89 -0.73 -11.04
CA LEU A 11 -26.17 -2.05 -10.53
C LEU A 11 -26.93 -2.00 -9.17
N PRO A 12 -28.02 -2.80 -9.01
CA PRO A 12 -28.65 -2.97 -7.71
C PRO A 12 -27.64 -3.48 -6.67
N ARG A 13 -27.74 -2.98 -5.43
CA ARG A 13 -26.80 -3.31 -4.34
C ARG A 13 -26.61 -4.82 -4.12
N GLU A 14 -27.70 -5.59 -4.18
CA GLU A 14 -27.64 -7.06 -4.05
C GLU A 14 -26.70 -7.68 -5.09
N ARG A 15 -26.68 -7.14 -6.31
CA ARG A 15 -25.81 -7.63 -7.38
C ARG A 15 -24.38 -7.12 -7.24
N ARG A 16 -24.18 -5.85 -6.87
CA ARG A 16 -22.84 -5.28 -6.57
C ARG A 16 -22.11 -6.02 -5.48
N SER A 17 -22.84 -6.44 -4.45
CA SER A 17 -22.26 -7.19 -3.33
C SER A 17 -21.82 -8.61 -3.69
N LEU A 18 -22.13 -9.11 -4.89
CA LEU A 18 -21.78 -10.46 -5.36
C LEU A 18 -20.87 -10.45 -6.59
N LEU A 19 -20.89 -9.38 -7.37
CA LEU A 19 -20.09 -9.29 -8.58
C LEU A 19 -18.84 -8.45 -8.30
N PRO A 20 -17.70 -8.84 -8.89
CA PRO A 20 -16.56 -7.97 -8.88
C PRO A 20 -16.88 -6.68 -9.64
N GLY A 21 -16.28 -5.58 -9.20
CA GLY A 21 -16.54 -4.24 -9.77
C GLY A 21 -15.97 -4.06 -11.18
N GLU A 22 -16.13 -2.84 -11.69
CA GLU A 22 -15.47 -2.42 -12.92
C GLU A 22 -13.96 -2.68 -12.85
N GLY A 23 -13.37 -2.94 -14.02
CA GLY A 23 -11.95 -3.27 -14.11
C GLY A 23 -11.66 -4.75 -13.91
N PHE A 24 -12.42 -5.54 -13.14
CA PHE A 24 -12.06 -6.94 -12.81
C PHE A 24 -11.73 -7.83 -14.01
N PHE A 25 -12.48 -7.70 -15.11
CA PHE A 25 -12.27 -8.48 -16.35
C PHE A 25 -11.30 -7.83 -17.35
N TYR A 26 -10.56 -6.81 -16.92
CA TYR A 26 -9.57 -6.16 -17.75
C TYR A 26 -8.33 -7.07 -17.87
N PRO A 27 -7.81 -7.33 -19.09
CA PRO A 27 -6.69 -8.25 -19.30
C PRO A 27 -5.43 -7.84 -18.53
N ASP A 28 -4.83 -8.80 -17.83
CA ASP A 28 -3.63 -8.56 -17.01
C ASP A 28 -2.48 -7.98 -17.83
N SER A 29 -2.24 -8.49 -19.04
CA SER A 29 -1.19 -7.98 -19.94
C SER A 29 -1.36 -6.50 -20.32
N LEU A 30 -2.60 -5.99 -20.33
CA LEU A 30 -2.86 -4.57 -20.59
C LEU A 30 -2.66 -3.73 -19.33
N ARG A 31 -3.02 -4.25 -18.14
CA ARG A 31 -2.71 -3.59 -16.86
C ARG A 31 -1.21 -3.48 -16.66
N GLU A 32 -0.48 -4.58 -16.87
CA GLU A 32 0.99 -4.62 -16.79
C GLU A 32 1.61 -3.60 -17.73
N SER A 33 1.18 -3.54 -18.99
CA SER A 33 1.68 -2.55 -19.94
C SER A 33 1.36 -1.10 -19.55
N GLN A 34 0.24 -0.85 -18.87
CA GLN A 34 -0.09 0.48 -18.36
C GLN A 34 0.77 0.85 -17.17
N LYS A 35 0.90 -0.07 -16.19
CA LYS A 35 1.77 0.12 -15.02
C LYS A 35 3.23 0.32 -15.41
N GLU A 36 3.74 -0.44 -16.38
CA GLU A 36 5.09 -0.25 -16.92
C GLU A 36 5.26 1.14 -17.53
N GLN A 37 4.28 1.60 -18.32
CA GLN A 37 4.32 2.94 -18.90
C GLN A 37 4.33 4.02 -17.81
N GLU A 38 3.45 3.91 -16.82
CA GLU A 38 3.36 4.86 -15.69
C GLU A 38 4.66 4.86 -14.86
N ALA A 39 5.22 3.68 -14.57
CA ALA A 39 6.50 3.54 -13.89
C ALA A 39 7.64 4.14 -14.72
N ALA A 40 7.71 3.86 -16.02
CA ALA A 40 8.72 4.44 -16.90
C ALA A 40 8.64 5.96 -16.94
N GLU A 41 7.43 6.52 -17.05
CA GLU A 41 7.18 7.96 -17.03
C GLU A 41 7.57 8.59 -15.68
N ALA A 42 7.28 7.94 -14.56
CA ALA A 42 7.62 8.42 -13.22
C ALA A 42 9.13 8.33 -12.93
N LEU A 43 9.80 7.25 -13.35
CA LEU A 43 11.20 6.98 -13.04
C LEU A 43 12.18 7.74 -13.95
N THR A 44 11.77 8.05 -15.18
CA THR A 44 12.63 8.78 -16.13
C THR A 44 13.05 10.14 -15.54
N ASP A 45 14.36 10.39 -15.49
CA ASP A 45 14.98 11.60 -14.93
C ASP A 45 14.73 11.83 -13.42
N ALA A 46 14.15 10.86 -12.70
CA ALA A 46 13.96 10.95 -11.25
C ALA A 46 15.29 10.77 -10.51
N GLU A 47 15.62 11.72 -9.62
CA GLU A 47 16.77 11.62 -8.71
C GLU A 47 16.45 10.75 -7.48
N VAL A 48 15.17 10.73 -7.08
CA VAL A 48 14.65 9.94 -5.96
C VAL A 48 13.39 9.22 -6.41
N ALA A 49 13.30 7.93 -6.10
CA ALA A 49 12.11 7.11 -6.35
C ALA A 49 11.73 6.29 -5.12
N VAL A 50 10.45 6.02 -4.96
CA VAL A 50 9.88 5.18 -3.91
C VAL A 50 9.05 4.09 -4.57
N VAL A 51 9.45 2.85 -4.39
CA VAL A 51 8.64 1.66 -4.69
C VAL A 51 7.91 1.29 -3.41
N ALA A 52 6.58 1.37 -3.39
CA ALA A 52 5.82 1.20 -2.16
C ALA A 52 4.52 0.42 -2.37
N ASP A 53 4.10 -0.33 -1.35
CA ASP A 53 2.68 -0.69 -1.21
C ASP A 53 1.85 0.61 -1.12
N THR A 54 0.63 0.55 -1.65
CA THR A 54 -0.27 1.71 -1.75
C THR A 54 -1.30 1.79 -0.63
N ASP A 55 -1.12 1.00 0.42
CA ASP A 55 -1.90 1.16 1.63
C ASP A 55 -1.50 2.42 2.44
N ALA A 56 -2.08 2.59 3.62
CA ALA A 56 -1.81 3.78 4.43
C ALA A 56 -0.37 3.85 4.96
N ASP A 57 0.31 2.72 5.16
CA ASP A 57 1.64 2.65 5.75
C ASP A 57 2.73 2.85 4.69
N GLY A 58 2.64 2.13 3.58
CA GLY A 58 3.48 2.35 2.41
C GLY A 58 3.40 3.80 1.93
N LEU A 59 2.21 4.39 1.82
CA LEU A 59 2.07 5.78 1.39
C LEU A 59 2.49 6.81 2.46
N ALA A 60 2.41 6.47 3.76
CA ALA A 60 2.99 7.31 4.80
C ALA A 60 4.53 7.33 4.71
N CYS A 61 5.17 6.20 4.36
CA CYS A 61 6.60 6.15 4.04
C CYS A 61 6.95 7.06 2.85
N VAL A 62 6.15 7.03 1.78
CA VAL A 62 6.32 7.93 0.62
C VAL A 62 6.26 9.41 1.05
N ALA A 63 5.31 9.77 1.91
CA ALA A 63 5.20 11.14 2.42
C ALA A 63 6.42 11.57 3.25
N LEU A 64 6.96 10.68 4.08
CA LEU A 64 8.18 10.91 4.86
C LEU A 64 9.41 11.08 3.96
N VAL A 65 9.58 10.21 2.96
CA VAL A 65 10.67 10.35 1.97
C VAL A 65 10.57 11.67 1.23
N ARG A 66 9.37 12.08 0.81
CA ARG A 66 9.15 13.36 0.12
C ARG A 66 9.39 14.58 1.02
N GLU A 67 9.14 14.47 2.32
CA GLU A 67 9.47 15.54 3.26
C GLU A 67 10.99 15.65 3.47
N ALA A 68 11.69 14.52 3.54
CA ALA A 68 13.14 14.48 3.75
C ALA A 68 13.97 14.83 2.49
N HIS A 69 13.54 14.36 1.32
CA HIS A 69 14.31 14.43 0.07
C HIS A 69 13.70 15.35 -0.99
N GLY A 70 12.49 15.88 -0.78
CA GLY A 70 11.80 16.75 -1.74
C GLY A 70 10.93 15.99 -2.73
N GLU A 71 11.13 16.21 -4.02
CA GLU A 71 10.37 15.48 -5.05
C GLU A 71 10.90 14.03 -5.13
N ALA A 72 9.99 13.06 -5.06
CA ALA A 72 10.29 11.65 -5.24
C ALA A 72 9.19 10.99 -6.08
N ALA A 73 9.59 10.27 -7.13
CA ALA A 73 8.70 9.51 -7.98
C ALA A 73 8.11 8.34 -7.19
N LEU A 74 6.80 8.09 -7.31
CA LEU A 74 6.16 6.93 -6.71
C LEU A 74 5.96 5.85 -7.79
N VAL A 75 6.40 4.64 -7.50
CA VAL A 75 6.05 3.42 -8.24
C VAL A 75 5.16 2.57 -7.34
N PRO A 76 3.84 2.58 -7.55
CA PRO A 76 2.92 1.67 -6.88
C PRO A 76 3.35 0.21 -7.10
N SER A 77 3.44 -0.55 -6.03
CA SER A 77 3.77 -1.97 -6.06
C SER A 77 2.96 -2.74 -5.03
N GLY A 78 3.14 -4.05 -5.01
CA GLY A 78 2.63 -4.95 -3.98
C GLY A 78 3.59 -6.13 -3.84
N PRO A 79 3.41 -7.00 -2.84
CA PRO A 79 4.36 -8.08 -2.55
C PRO A 79 4.60 -9.01 -3.74
N HIS A 80 3.57 -9.26 -4.57
CA HIS A 80 3.68 -10.09 -5.77
C HIS A 80 4.18 -9.36 -7.02
N GLU A 81 4.44 -8.05 -6.93
CA GLU A 81 4.90 -7.20 -8.04
C GLU A 81 6.34 -6.69 -7.82
N LEU A 82 6.93 -6.97 -6.65
CA LEU A 82 8.24 -6.46 -6.23
C LEU A 82 9.34 -6.71 -7.26
N ARG A 83 9.45 -7.93 -7.78
CA ARG A 83 10.41 -8.26 -8.84
C ARG A 83 10.25 -7.36 -10.06
N GLN A 84 9.01 -7.17 -10.51
CA GLN A 84 8.71 -6.36 -11.68
C GLN A 84 9.05 -4.88 -11.39
N SER A 85 8.75 -4.38 -10.20
CA SER A 85 9.15 -3.03 -9.80
C SER A 85 10.67 -2.85 -9.76
N ILE A 86 11.43 -3.86 -9.31
CA ILE A 86 12.90 -3.88 -9.40
C ILE A 86 13.36 -3.86 -10.86
N GLU A 87 12.76 -4.67 -11.73
CA GLU A 87 13.07 -4.71 -13.16
C GLU A 87 12.86 -3.33 -13.82
N TRP A 88 11.74 -2.66 -13.53
CA TRP A 88 11.47 -1.30 -14.02
C TRP A 88 12.40 -0.25 -13.44
N ALA A 89 12.71 -0.32 -12.14
CA ALA A 89 13.68 0.56 -11.51
C ALA A 89 15.05 0.43 -12.18
N VAL A 90 15.50 -0.80 -12.43
CA VAL A 90 16.73 -1.07 -13.19
C VAL A 90 16.63 -0.49 -14.61
N GLU A 91 15.52 -0.65 -15.30
CA GLU A 91 15.42 -0.21 -16.70
C GLU A 91 15.38 1.32 -16.85
N TYR A 92 14.58 2.00 -16.02
CA TYR A 92 14.16 3.38 -16.28
C TYR A 92 14.83 4.42 -15.38
N LEU A 93 15.41 4.04 -14.24
CA LEU A 93 16.08 5.02 -13.37
C LEU A 93 17.38 5.55 -13.98
N SER A 94 17.66 6.79 -13.62
CA SER A 94 18.96 7.42 -13.86
C SER A 94 20.04 6.78 -13.00
N ASP A 95 21.24 6.63 -13.55
CA ASP A 95 22.40 6.17 -12.78
C ASP A 95 22.69 7.15 -11.63
N GLY A 96 22.87 6.61 -10.43
CA GLY A 96 23.14 7.36 -9.20
C GLY A 96 21.90 7.86 -8.47
N ALA A 97 20.68 7.51 -8.91
CA ALA A 97 19.45 7.81 -8.18
C ALA A 97 19.41 7.17 -6.78
N HIS A 98 18.53 7.66 -5.92
CA HIS A 98 18.21 7.06 -4.62
C HIS A 98 16.84 6.40 -4.67
N VAL A 99 16.80 5.08 -4.50
CA VAL A 99 15.58 4.29 -4.45
C VAL A 99 15.26 3.93 -3.02
N PHE A 100 14.02 4.19 -2.63
CA PHE A 100 13.42 3.70 -1.41
C PHE A 100 12.46 2.57 -1.75
N VAL A 101 12.53 1.47 -1.01
CA VAL A 101 11.53 0.40 -1.03
C VAL A 101 10.81 0.43 0.32
N CYS A 102 9.51 0.66 0.31
CA CYS A 102 8.70 0.84 1.52
C CYS A 102 7.60 -0.22 1.59
N ASP A 103 7.49 -0.88 2.73
CA ASP A 103 6.34 -1.74 3.08
C ASP A 103 6.12 -2.90 2.10
N LEU A 104 7.23 -3.53 1.69
CA LEU A 104 7.23 -4.64 0.75
C LEU A 104 8.15 -5.71 1.30
N CYS A 105 7.56 -6.84 1.68
CA CYS A 105 8.29 -8.01 2.15
C CYS A 105 8.28 -9.10 1.06
N PRO A 106 9.45 -9.58 0.60
CA PRO A 106 9.52 -10.70 -0.33
C PRO A 106 9.12 -12.01 0.37
N ASP A 107 8.38 -12.86 -0.35
CA ASP A 107 7.99 -14.21 0.10
C ASP A 107 8.96 -15.28 -0.44
N ASP A 108 9.56 -15.05 -1.60
CA ASP A 108 10.47 -15.97 -2.29
C ASP A 108 11.77 -15.26 -2.74
N PRO A 109 12.93 -15.95 -2.76
CA PRO A 109 14.16 -15.38 -3.30
C PRO A 109 14.04 -14.82 -4.73
N ASP A 110 13.14 -15.35 -5.54
CA ASP A 110 12.88 -14.84 -6.90
C ASP A 110 12.23 -13.45 -6.90
N ASP A 111 11.59 -13.01 -5.79
CA ASP A 111 10.96 -11.69 -5.67
C ASP A 111 11.99 -10.55 -5.65
N VAL A 112 13.21 -10.83 -5.19
CA VAL A 112 14.33 -9.87 -5.13
C VAL A 112 15.32 -10.05 -6.28
N ALA A 113 14.97 -10.82 -7.31
CA ALA A 113 15.83 -11.01 -8.47
C ALA A 113 16.16 -9.67 -9.14
N GLY A 114 17.45 -9.39 -9.35
CA GLY A 114 17.93 -8.14 -9.96
C GLY A 114 18.21 -7.01 -8.97
N ILE A 115 18.02 -7.23 -7.66
CA ILE A 115 18.33 -6.23 -6.63
C ILE A 115 19.82 -5.84 -6.60
N ASP A 116 20.71 -6.77 -6.93
CA ASP A 116 22.16 -6.54 -7.10
C ASP A 116 22.45 -5.58 -8.26
N VAL A 117 21.74 -5.76 -9.38
CA VAL A 117 21.86 -4.88 -10.55
C VAL A 117 21.34 -3.48 -10.23
N LEU A 118 20.27 -3.37 -9.44
CA LEU A 118 19.74 -2.09 -8.99
C LEU A 118 20.74 -1.38 -8.06
N ALA A 119 21.26 -2.10 -7.06
CA ALA A 119 22.20 -1.56 -6.07
C ALA A 119 23.57 -1.18 -6.67
N ASP A 120 23.98 -1.80 -7.78
CA ASP A 120 25.17 -1.40 -8.53
C ASP A 120 25.04 -0.01 -9.20
N ARG A 121 23.81 0.43 -9.47
CA ARG A 121 23.51 1.65 -10.24
C ARG A 121 22.91 2.77 -9.39
N ALA A 122 22.24 2.42 -8.30
CA ALA A 122 21.50 3.35 -7.44
C ALA A 122 21.85 3.10 -5.97
N THR A 123 21.65 4.12 -5.13
CA THR A 123 21.60 3.89 -3.69
C THR A 123 20.23 3.32 -3.38
N VAL A 124 20.16 2.18 -2.69
CA VAL A 124 18.89 1.53 -2.34
C VAL A 124 18.75 1.47 -0.82
N THR A 125 17.66 2.04 -0.32
CA THR A 125 17.25 1.98 1.09
C THR A 125 15.92 1.25 1.18
N TRP A 126 15.77 0.34 2.13
CA TRP A 126 14.56 -0.47 2.27
C TRP A 126 14.05 -0.40 3.71
N PHE A 127 12.81 0.04 3.88
CA PHE A 127 12.11 0.10 5.15
C PHE A 127 10.93 -0.84 5.13
N ASP A 128 10.87 -1.74 6.12
CA ASP A 128 9.78 -2.71 6.20
C ASP A 128 9.66 -3.25 7.64
N PRO A 129 8.46 -3.44 8.20
CA PRO A 129 8.25 -4.00 9.54
C PRO A 129 7.86 -5.48 9.50
N HIS A 130 7.68 -6.09 8.34
CA HIS A 130 7.18 -7.46 8.24
C HIS A 130 8.19 -8.50 8.75
N GLN A 131 7.75 -9.76 8.77
CA GLN A 131 8.59 -10.87 9.16
C GLN A 131 9.37 -11.40 7.95
N TRP A 132 10.67 -11.09 7.92
CA TRP A 132 11.56 -11.52 6.84
C TRP A 132 12.12 -12.93 7.07
N ASP A 133 12.24 -13.69 5.97
CA ASP A 133 13.16 -14.82 5.93
C ASP A 133 14.62 -14.33 6.04
N GLU A 134 15.40 -14.97 6.91
CA GLU A 134 16.77 -14.55 7.22
C GLU A 134 17.70 -14.65 5.99
N ASP A 135 17.50 -15.64 5.11
CA ASP A 135 18.33 -15.86 3.93
C ASP A 135 18.00 -14.83 2.83
N ILE A 136 16.72 -14.46 2.67
CA ILE A 136 16.32 -13.38 1.74
C ILE A 136 16.85 -12.03 2.24
N ALA A 137 16.70 -11.73 3.53
CA ALA A 137 17.22 -10.50 4.12
C ALA A 137 18.76 -10.42 4.03
N ALA A 138 19.46 -11.54 4.13
CA ALA A 138 20.90 -11.60 3.90
C ALA A 138 21.24 -11.30 2.43
N THR A 139 20.50 -11.89 1.48
CA THR A 139 20.68 -11.66 0.04
C THR A 139 20.55 -10.18 -0.33
N VAL A 140 19.50 -9.51 0.19
CA VAL A 140 19.27 -8.07 -0.03
C VAL A 140 20.42 -7.23 0.54
N ARG A 141 20.89 -7.53 1.76
CA ARG A 141 22.03 -6.80 2.35
C ARG A 141 23.34 -7.06 1.63
N GLU A 142 23.58 -8.29 1.18
CA GLU A 142 24.78 -8.66 0.41
C GLU A 142 24.84 -7.98 -0.96
N ALA A 143 23.67 -7.66 -1.54
CA ALA A 143 23.56 -6.86 -2.75
C ALA A 143 23.94 -5.38 -2.54
N GLY A 144 24.10 -4.92 -1.30
CA GLY A 144 24.46 -3.54 -0.98
C GLY A 144 23.28 -2.63 -0.64
N VAL A 145 22.09 -3.19 -0.43
CA VAL A 145 20.90 -2.45 0.03
C VAL A 145 21.01 -2.14 1.52
N ASP A 146 20.67 -0.90 1.88
CA ASP A 146 20.50 -0.47 3.26
C ASP A 146 19.11 -0.88 3.79
N LEU A 147 19.01 -2.14 4.26
CA LEU A 147 17.76 -2.75 4.74
C LEU A 147 17.60 -2.59 6.25
N THR A 148 16.57 -1.85 6.66
CA THR A 148 16.10 -1.76 8.04
C THR A 148 14.76 -2.47 8.19
N VAL A 149 14.76 -3.51 9.04
CA VAL A 149 13.55 -4.26 9.38
C VAL A 149 13.09 -3.87 10.78
N GLY A 150 11.90 -3.30 10.88
CA GLY A 150 11.24 -2.96 12.14
C GLY A 150 10.75 -4.19 12.91
N ASP A 151 10.48 -4.03 14.21
CA ASP A 151 9.81 -5.08 14.99
C ASP A 151 8.32 -5.13 14.63
N SER A 152 7.91 -6.17 13.91
CA SER A 152 6.55 -6.39 13.39
C SER A 152 5.45 -6.33 14.43
N GLU A 153 5.77 -6.49 15.73
CA GLU A 153 4.78 -6.42 16.81
C GLU A 153 4.62 -5.00 17.39
N SER A 154 5.45 -4.03 17.00
CA SER A 154 5.52 -2.74 17.69
C SER A 154 5.70 -1.50 16.80
N VAL A 155 6.07 -1.65 15.54
CA VAL A 155 6.26 -0.52 14.60
C VAL A 155 5.66 -0.85 13.23
N CYS A 156 5.24 0.19 12.51
CA CYS A 156 4.89 0.10 11.09
C CYS A 156 6.03 0.71 10.23
N THR A 157 5.97 0.60 8.90
CA THR A 157 6.96 1.17 7.95
C THR A 157 7.15 2.67 8.17
N ALA A 158 6.07 3.43 8.41
CA ALA A 158 6.16 4.86 8.68
C ALA A 158 6.97 5.18 9.95
N ASP A 159 6.90 4.35 10.99
CA ASP A 159 7.76 4.51 12.18
C ASP A 159 9.23 4.25 11.85
N VAL A 160 9.52 3.22 11.03
CA VAL A 160 10.89 2.90 10.59
C VAL A 160 11.46 4.06 9.79
N ALA A 161 10.74 4.52 8.76
CA ALA A 161 11.18 5.64 7.94
C ALA A 161 11.38 6.93 8.75
N LEU A 162 10.46 7.23 9.69
CA LEU A 162 10.57 8.40 10.56
C LEU A 162 11.82 8.36 11.46
N ALA A 163 12.25 7.16 11.89
CA ALA A 163 13.41 6.96 12.74
C ALA A 163 14.74 7.00 11.96
N GLU A 164 14.76 6.45 10.74
CA GLU A 164 15.98 6.25 9.95
C GLU A 164 16.31 7.44 9.03
N LEU A 165 15.32 8.20 8.56
CA LEU A 165 15.54 9.37 7.71
C LEU A 165 16.15 10.53 8.53
N ASP A 166 17.31 11.03 8.10
CA ASP A 166 18.00 12.18 8.72
C ASP A 166 17.30 13.51 8.36
N HIS A 167 16.13 13.74 8.99
CA HIS A 167 15.33 14.94 8.78
C HIS A 167 14.64 15.40 10.08
N ASP A 168 14.52 16.71 10.27
CA ASP A 168 13.79 17.32 11.40
C ASP A 168 12.29 17.41 11.04
N PHE A 169 11.59 16.28 11.16
CA PHE A 169 10.19 16.18 10.75
C PHE A 169 9.28 17.05 11.62
N PRO A 170 8.33 17.79 11.00
CA PRO A 170 7.24 18.41 11.74
C PRO A 170 6.47 17.38 12.56
N GLY A 171 6.05 17.74 13.79
CA GLY A 171 5.39 16.81 14.72
C GLY A 171 4.15 16.07 14.17
N ARG A 172 3.49 16.62 13.14
CA ARG A 172 2.39 15.94 12.43
C ARG A 172 2.79 14.59 11.82
N PHE A 173 4.04 14.41 11.43
CA PHE A 173 4.53 13.13 10.87
C PHE A 173 4.74 12.08 11.95
N ALA A 174 5.08 12.49 13.18
CA ALA A 174 5.08 11.57 14.32
C ALA A 174 3.66 11.14 14.70
N ASP A 175 2.68 12.05 14.60
CA ASP A 175 1.27 11.68 14.74
C ASP A 175 0.79 10.77 13.61
N LEU A 176 1.21 11.03 12.36
CA LEU A 176 0.92 10.18 11.21
C LEU A 176 1.42 8.76 11.44
N ALA A 177 2.72 8.56 11.72
CA ALA A 177 3.27 7.23 11.98
C ALA A 177 2.55 6.51 13.13
N ARG A 178 2.26 7.22 14.23
CA ARG A 178 1.53 6.64 15.37
C ARG A 178 0.13 6.15 15.00
N VAL A 179 -0.63 6.93 14.22
CA VAL A 179 -2.02 6.59 13.85
C VAL A 179 -2.06 5.55 12.73
N THR A 180 -1.10 5.59 11.80
CA THR A 180 -0.89 4.52 10.82
C THR A 180 -0.60 3.19 11.52
N ARG A 181 0.35 3.16 12.47
CA ARG A 181 0.65 1.97 13.30
C ARG A 181 -0.59 1.44 14.04
N ASP A 182 -1.45 2.33 14.53
CA ASP A 182 -2.69 1.93 15.21
C ASP A 182 -3.62 1.11 14.30
N HIS A 183 -3.67 1.45 13.00
CA HIS A 183 -4.39 0.68 12.01
C HIS A 183 -3.66 -0.61 11.66
N ASP A 184 -2.39 -0.48 11.30
CA ASP A 184 -1.54 -1.53 10.72
C ASP A 184 -1.35 -2.71 11.67
N LEU A 185 -1.13 -2.42 12.96
CA LEU A 185 -1.00 -3.43 14.02
C LEU A 185 -2.35 -3.83 14.65
N TRP A 186 -3.48 -3.46 14.04
CA TRP A 186 -4.82 -3.84 14.51
C TRP A 186 -5.15 -3.39 15.94
N ILE A 187 -4.55 -2.29 16.39
CA ILE A 187 -4.77 -1.75 17.74
C ILE A 187 -6.14 -1.07 17.82
N LYS A 188 -6.49 -0.26 16.82
CA LYS A 188 -7.79 0.41 16.66
C LYS A 188 -8.22 1.24 17.88
N GLU A 189 -7.29 1.93 18.54
CA GLU A 189 -7.57 2.82 19.66
C GLU A 189 -7.75 4.29 19.25
N ASP A 190 -7.17 4.71 18.13
CA ASP A 190 -7.35 6.06 17.58
C ASP A 190 -8.39 6.01 16.46
N ASP A 191 -9.54 6.68 16.66
CA ASP A 191 -10.65 6.69 15.69
C ASP A 191 -10.23 7.15 14.27
N ARG A 192 -9.11 7.88 14.15
CA ARG A 192 -8.57 8.36 12.87
C ARG A 192 -7.79 7.28 12.09
N SER A 193 -7.43 6.16 12.72
CA SER A 193 -6.63 5.12 12.06
C SER A 193 -7.39 4.43 10.92
N ASP A 194 -8.70 4.22 11.10
CA ASP A 194 -9.58 3.77 10.02
C ASP A 194 -9.85 4.86 8.97
N ASP A 195 -9.76 6.15 9.33
CA ASP A 195 -9.84 7.23 8.33
C ASP A 195 -8.65 7.18 7.38
N LEU A 196 -7.43 7.02 7.88
CA LEU A 196 -6.22 6.90 7.05
C LEU A 196 -6.33 5.73 6.07
N ALA A 197 -6.66 4.54 6.58
CA ALA A 197 -6.73 3.35 5.75
C ALA A 197 -7.88 3.37 4.74
N ASP A 198 -9.08 3.81 5.15
CA ASP A 198 -10.20 3.94 4.22
C ASP A 198 -9.88 4.98 3.14
N TYR A 199 -9.20 6.08 3.49
CA TYR A 199 -8.84 7.10 2.51
C TYR A 199 -7.75 6.59 1.55
N ALA A 200 -6.70 5.93 2.03
CA ALA A 200 -5.67 5.31 1.19
C ALA A 200 -6.28 4.32 0.19
N ASN A 201 -7.24 3.51 0.64
CA ASN A 201 -7.91 2.51 -0.19
C ASN A 201 -8.86 3.12 -1.26
N TRP A 202 -9.34 4.35 -1.08
CA TRP A 202 -10.34 4.95 -1.97
C TRP A 202 -9.87 6.17 -2.76
N ALA A 203 -8.78 6.80 -2.35
CA ALA A 203 -8.17 7.91 -3.06
C ALA A 203 -7.09 7.40 -4.01
N GLU A 204 -6.76 8.23 -5.00
CA GLU A 204 -5.55 7.97 -5.79
C GLU A 204 -4.31 8.16 -4.90
N PRO A 205 -3.25 7.34 -5.02
CA PRO A 205 -2.08 7.40 -4.15
C PRO A 205 -1.45 8.80 -4.03
N GLU A 206 -1.35 9.53 -5.15
CA GLU A 206 -0.81 10.90 -5.17
C GLU A 206 -1.70 11.90 -4.42
N GLU A 207 -3.02 11.73 -4.46
CA GLU A 207 -3.98 12.55 -3.70
C GLU A 207 -3.87 12.29 -2.20
N TYR A 208 -3.77 11.00 -1.82
CA TYR A 208 -3.58 10.58 -0.43
C TYR A 208 -2.27 11.16 0.13
N VAL A 209 -1.15 10.96 -0.58
CA VAL A 209 0.17 11.46 -0.16
C VAL A 209 0.18 12.98 -0.05
N ALA A 210 -0.43 13.71 -0.99
CA ALA A 210 -0.54 15.16 -0.88
C ALA A 210 -1.32 15.59 0.37
N THR A 211 -2.44 14.92 0.64
CA THR A 211 -3.31 15.24 1.78
C THR A 211 -2.60 15.00 3.12
N ILE A 212 -1.96 13.84 3.31
CA ILE A 212 -1.29 13.54 4.59
C ILE A 212 -0.04 14.40 4.81
N ARG A 213 0.63 14.86 3.75
CA ARG A 213 1.77 15.79 3.89
C ARG A 213 1.34 17.15 4.41
N ASP A 214 0.20 17.65 3.92
CA ASP A 214 -0.34 18.95 4.31
C ASP A 214 -1.07 18.91 5.66
N HIS A 215 -1.81 17.83 5.92
CA HIS A 215 -2.77 17.74 7.02
C HIS A 215 -2.41 16.70 8.09
N GLY A 216 -1.47 15.79 7.83
CA GLY A 216 -1.21 14.64 8.68
C GLY A 216 -2.46 13.78 8.84
N VAL A 217 -2.83 13.53 10.10
CA VAL A 217 -4.00 12.71 10.49
C VAL A 217 -5.30 13.51 10.63
N ASP A 218 -5.22 14.84 10.54
CA ASP A 218 -6.36 15.73 10.75
C ASP A 218 -6.91 16.19 9.40
N PHE A 219 -7.59 15.28 8.71
CA PHE A 219 -8.09 15.48 7.35
C PHE A 219 -8.97 16.71 7.17
N PRO A 220 -8.92 17.35 5.98
CA PRO A 220 -9.77 18.49 5.69
C PRO A 220 -11.25 18.05 5.58
N PRO A 221 -12.22 18.97 5.81
CA PRO A 221 -13.64 18.63 5.90
C PRO A 221 -14.21 17.89 4.68
N GLU A 222 -13.70 18.19 3.48
CA GLU A 222 -14.06 17.52 2.23
C GLU A 222 -13.71 16.03 2.23
N VAL A 223 -12.54 15.66 2.76
CA VAL A 223 -12.11 14.25 2.88
C VAL A 223 -12.94 13.54 3.94
N VAL A 224 -13.23 14.21 5.05
CA VAL A 224 -14.11 13.65 6.10
C VAL A 224 -15.52 13.36 5.58
N GLU A 225 -16.11 14.26 4.78
CA GLU A 225 -17.42 14.01 4.18
C GLU A 225 -17.34 12.92 3.09
N TYR A 226 -16.28 12.89 2.28
CA TYR A 226 -16.04 11.80 1.32
C TYR A 226 -16.00 10.42 1.98
N LEU A 227 -15.22 10.28 3.06
CA LEU A 227 -15.14 9.05 3.86
C LEU A 227 -16.51 8.64 4.40
N ARG A 228 -17.27 9.59 4.93
CA ARG A 228 -18.61 9.35 5.46
C ARG A 228 -19.56 8.83 4.37
N GLU A 229 -19.54 9.42 3.17
CA GLU A 229 -20.36 8.99 2.05
C GLU A 229 -19.99 7.57 1.59
N LYS A 230 -18.69 7.28 1.46
CA LYS A 230 -18.18 5.97 1.06
C LYS A 230 -18.52 4.87 2.06
N ARG A 231 -18.42 5.16 3.36
CA ARG A 231 -18.74 4.20 4.44
C ARG A 231 -20.20 3.76 4.44
N VAL A 232 -21.14 4.60 3.99
CA VAL A 232 -22.55 4.18 3.83
C VAL A 232 -22.68 3.03 2.84
N GLU A 233 -21.91 3.05 1.75
CA GLU A 233 -21.89 1.93 0.81
C GLU A 233 -21.13 0.73 1.38
N LYS A 234 -19.95 0.96 1.98
CA LYS A 234 -19.13 -0.08 2.64
C LYS A 234 -19.95 -0.90 3.64
N ASP A 235 -20.60 -0.23 4.59
CA ASP A 235 -21.41 -0.85 5.64
C ASP A 235 -22.58 -1.65 5.05
N ALA A 236 -23.21 -1.13 4.00
CA ALA A 236 -24.31 -1.83 3.33
C ALA A 236 -23.83 -3.09 2.59
N LEU A 237 -22.61 -3.09 2.05
CA LEU A 237 -22.03 -4.27 1.41
C LEU A 237 -21.62 -5.33 2.45
N ILE A 238 -21.04 -4.89 3.58
CA ILE A 238 -20.70 -5.75 4.73
C ILE A 238 -21.95 -6.40 5.31
N GLU A 239 -23.01 -5.62 5.59
CA GLU A 239 -24.28 -6.16 6.12
C GLU A 239 -24.83 -7.25 5.19
N LYS A 240 -24.74 -7.04 3.88
CA LYS A 240 -25.16 -8.01 2.88
C LYS A 240 -24.29 -9.26 2.87
N ALA A 241 -22.98 -9.14 3.08
CA ALA A 241 -22.09 -10.28 3.26
C ALA A 241 -22.47 -11.06 4.53
N VAL A 242 -22.63 -10.39 5.66
CA VAL A 242 -23.03 -11.02 6.94
C VAL A 242 -24.37 -11.75 6.82
N GLU A 243 -25.38 -11.13 6.20
CA GLU A 243 -26.71 -11.74 5.98
C GLU A 243 -26.65 -13.06 5.22
N ARG A 244 -25.67 -13.24 4.33
CA ARG A 244 -25.48 -14.48 3.56
C ARG A 244 -24.66 -15.54 4.28
N GLY A 245 -24.01 -15.16 5.39
CA GLY A 245 -23.14 -16.04 6.14
C GLY A 245 -23.85 -17.33 6.53
N GLU A 246 -23.25 -18.47 6.18
CA GLU A 246 -23.69 -19.79 6.62
C GLU A 246 -22.80 -20.27 7.75
N LEU A 247 -23.38 -20.78 8.83
CA LEU A 247 -22.64 -21.46 9.90
C LEU A 247 -22.58 -22.97 9.63
N ARG A 248 -21.39 -23.56 9.78
CA ARG A 248 -21.15 -25.00 9.60
C ARG A 248 -20.34 -25.56 10.75
N GLU A 249 -20.65 -26.79 11.15
CA GLU A 249 -19.86 -27.53 12.13
C GLU A 249 -18.74 -28.33 11.44
N VAL A 250 -17.49 -28.05 11.79
CA VAL A 250 -16.30 -28.75 11.26
C VAL A 250 -15.43 -29.19 12.42
N ASN A 251 -15.34 -30.51 12.65
CA ASN A 251 -14.53 -31.10 13.74
C ASN A 251 -14.78 -30.48 15.14
N GLY A 252 -16.03 -30.11 15.43
CA GLY A 252 -16.43 -29.52 16.71
C GLY A 252 -16.23 -28.00 16.81
N TRP A 253 -15.87 -27.34 15.71
CA TRP A 253 -15.83 -25.88 15.58
C TRP A 253 -17.02 -25.39 14.76
N THR A 254 -17.66 -24.32 15.21
CA THR A 254 -18.62 -23.56 14.41
C THR A 254 -17.86 -22.59 13.51
N VAL A 255 -17.94 -22.80 12.20
CA VAL A 255 -17.26 -22.01 11.17
C VAL A 255 -18.30 -21.20 10.40
N GLY A 256 -18.12 -19.87 10.34
CA GLY A 256 -18.89 -19.00 9.45
C GLY A 256 -18.24 -18.92 8.07
N VAL A 257 -19.04 -19.06 7.01
CA VAL A 257 -18.59 -18.89 5.63
C VAL A 257 -19.50 -17.88 4.97
N THR A 258 -18.92 -16.85 4.37
CA THR A 258 -19.66 -15.88 3.57
C THR A 258 -18.90 -15.51 2.30
N TYR A 259 -19.56 -14.75 1.46
CA TYR A 259 -19.00 -14.13 0.27
C TYR A 259 -19.65 -12.76 0.06
N GLY A 260 -18.81 -11.77 -0.18
CA GLY A 260 -19.23 -10.39 -0.39
C GLY A 260 -18.11 -9.52 -0.92
N ARG A 261 -18.48 -8.31 -1.37
CA ARG A 261 -17.55 -7.25 -1.73
C ARG A 261 -17.27 -6.38 -0.50
N CYS A 262 -16.28 -6.80 0.28
CA CYS A 262 -15.83 -6.19 1.53
C CYS A 262 -14.38 -6.64 1.75
N SER A 263 -13.61 -5.89 2.53
CA SER A 263 -12.27 -6.31 2.91
C SER A 263 -12.32 -7.55 3.82
N GLN A 264 -11.25 -8.35 3.82
CA GLN A 264 -11.18 -9.62 4.55
C GLN A 264 -11.41 -9.46 6.05
N ASN A 265 -11.12 -8.28 6.60
CA ASN A 265 -11.17 -7.99 8.03
C ASN A 265 -12.45 -7.25 8.46
N GLU A 266 -13.42 -7.11 7.55
CA GLU A 266 -14.66 -6.37 7.79
C GLU A 266 -15.87 -7.27 8.10
N VAL A 267 -15.73 -8.60 8.03
CA VAL A 267 -16.86 -9.57 8.15
C VAL A 267 -16.60 -10.70 9.12
#